data_AF-A0A4Y2IXP1-F1
#
_entry.id   AF-A0A4Y2IXP1-F1
#
_cell.length_a   1.000
_cell.length_b   1.000
_cell.length_c   1.000
_cell.angle_alpha   90.00
_cell.angle_beta   90.00
_cell.angle_gamma   90.00
#
_symmetry.space_group_name_H-M   'P 1'
#
loop_
_entity.id
_entity.type
_entity.pdbx_description
1 polymer ?
#
loop_
_entity_poly.entity_id
_entity_poly.type
_entity_poly.pdbx_seq_one_letter_code
_entity_poly.pdbx_strand_id
1 'polypeptide(L)'
;MVFWLWYCLALLTTLNAHTGFHLPLLPSPEAHNFHHLKFTDNYGAMGFLDELHGTNKNFRNSEIYQRHFWSLSLAPLKQLYPDQQKKE
;
A
#
# COMPACT_ATOMS: atom_id res chain seq x y z
N MET A 1 -13.68 23.26 -10.41
CA MET A 1 -12.71 23.20 -9.29
C MET A 1 -12.67 21.82 -8.64
N VAL A 2 -13.81 21.29 -8.16
CA VAL A 2 -13.89 19.94 -7.53
C VAL A 2 -13.40 18.80 -8.43
N PHE A 3 -13.79 18.81 -9.72
CA PHE A 3 -13.35 17.79 -10.68
C PHE A 3 -11.82 17.72 -10.84
N TRP A 4 -11.17 18.88 -10.93
CA TRP A 4 -9.71 18.96 -11.05
C TRP A 4 -9.02 18.47 -9.79
N LEU A 5 -9.56 18.79 -8.61
CA LEU A 5 -9.03 18.28 -7.34
C LEU A 5 -9.12 16.76 -7.26
N TRP A 6 -10.28 16.18 -7.61
CA TRP A 6 -10.45 14.73 -7.67
C TRP A 6 -9.49 14.08 -8.68
N TYR A 7 -9.34 14.67 -9.86
CA TYR A 7 -8.45 14.17 -10.89
C TYR A 7 -6.98 14.18 -10.44
N CYS A 8 -6.52 15.27 -9.81
CA CYS A 8 -5.18 15.35 -9.24
C CYS A 8 -4.95 14.29 -8.15
N LEU A 9 -5.93 14.09 -7.25
CA LEU A 9 -5.86 13.05 -6.23
C LEU A 9 -5.78 11.66 -6.85
N ALA A 10 -6.62 11.36 -7.84
CA ALA A 10 -6.62 10.08 -8.54
C ALA A 10 -5.26 9.78 -9.24
N LEU A 11 -4.66 10.80 -9.87
CA LEU A 11 -3.34 10.67 -10.48
C LEU A 11 -2.24 10.45 -9.43
N LEU A 12 -2.26 11.20 -8.34
CA LEU A 12 -1.29 11.05 -7.25
C LEU A 12 -1.39 9.67 -6.58
N THR A 13 -2.60 9.17 -6.34
CA THR A 13 -2.80 7.82 -5.76
C THR A 13 -2.32 6.73 -6.71
N THR A 14 -2.57 6.89 -8.02
CA THR A 14 -2.09 5.95 -9.04
C THR A 14 -0.56 5.93 -9.10
N LEU A 15 0.06 7.11 -9.08
CA LEU A 15 1.51 7.24 -9.07
C LEU A 15 2.14 6.59 -7.83
N ASN A 16 1.55 6.83 -6.66
CA ASN A 16 1.99 6.24 -5.40
C ASN A 16 1.86 4.71 -5.38
N ALA A 17 0.78 4.17 -5.95
CA ALA A 17 0.52 2.73 -6.01
C ALA A 17 1.46 1.98 -6.96
N HIS A 18 1.92 2.60 -8.05
CA HIS A 18 2.56 1.88 -9.15
C HIS A 18 4.02 2.24 -9.43
N THR A 19 4.58 3.30 -8.83
CA THR A 19 5.99 3.65 -9.05
C THR A 19 6.97 2.88 -8.16
N GLY A 20 6.47 2.24 -7.09
CA GLY A 20 7.32 1.61 -6.08
C GLY A 20 8.01 2.61 -5.14
N PHE A 21 7.80 3.92 -5.33
CA PHE A 21 8.26 4.96 -4.40
C PHE A 21 7.22 5.20 -3.31
N HIS A 22 7.71 5.51 -2.10
CA HIS A 22 6.87 6.07 -1.05
C HIS A 22 6.85 7.59 -1.20
N LEU A 23 5.76 8.11 -1.75
CA LEU A 23 5.61 9.55 -1.85
C LEU A 23 5.26 10.13 -0.47
N PRO A 24 5.93 11.21 -0.03
CA PRO A 24 5.63 11.82 1.25
C PRO A 24 4.18 12.31 1.27
N LEU A 25 3.52 12.16 2.42
CA LEU A 25 2.13 12.58 2.67
C LEU A 25 1.05 11.75 1.95
N LEU A 26 1.42 10.64 1.30
CA LEU A 26 0.47 9.70 0.70
C LEU A 26 0.40 8.38 1.51
N PRO A 27 -0.76 7.70 1.50
CA PRO A 27 -0.91 6.42 2.20
C PRO A 27 0.02 5.35 1.60
N SER A 28 0.38 4.35 2.40
CA SER A 28 1.26 3.27 1.96
C SER A 28 0.63 2.44 0.81
N PRO A 29 1.36 2.16 -0.28
CA PRO A 29 0.91 1.32 -1.38
C PRO A 29 0.92 -0.19 -1.05
N GLU A 30 1.43 -0.58 0.12
CA GLU A 30 1.66 -1.99 0.47
C GLU A 30 0.37 -2.84 0.50
N ALA A 31 -0.76 -2.25 0.91
CA ALA A 31 -2.04 -2.96 0.89
C ALA A 31 -2.49 -3.28 -0.55
N HIS A 32 -2.27 -2.35 -1.47
CA HIS A 32 -2.57 -2.51 -2.90
C HIS A 32 -1.58 -3.46 -3.59
N ASN A 33 -0.30 -3.41 -3.22
CA ASN A 33 0.69 -4.38 -3.69
C ASN A 33 0.35 -5.80 -3.22
N PHE A 34 -0.10 -5.94 -1.97
CA PHE A 34 -0.57 -7.23 -1.45
C PHE A 34 -1.79 -7.75 -2.20
N HIS A 35 -2.72 -6.87 -2.57
CA HIS A 35 -3.83 -7.22 -3.46
C HIS A 35 -3.33 -7.76 -4.80
N HIS A 36 -2.36 -7.11 -5.45
CA HIS A 36 -1.75 -7.62 -6.68
C HIS A 36 -0.95 -8.92 -6.49
N LEU A 37 -0.48 -9.22 -5.28
CA LEU A 37 0.23 -10.45 -4.97
C LEU A 37 -0.71 -11.64 -4.77
N LYS A 38 -1.87 -11.44 -4.13
CA LYS A 38 -2.80 -12.50 -3.74
C LYS A 38 -4.10 -12.55 -4.52
N PHE A 39 -4.59 -11.41 -5.00
CA PHE A 39 -5.87 -11.19 -5.68
C PHE A 39 -7.13 -11.53 -4.87
N THR A 40 -7.01 -12.26 -3.75
CA THR A 40 -8.10 -12.69 -2.87
C THR A 40 -8.26 -11.85 -1.60
N ASP A 41 -7.46 -10.79 -1.46
CA ASP A 41 -7.38 -9.97 -0.25
C ASP A 41 -7.24 -8.49 -0.62
N ASN A 42 -7.54 -7.59 0.34
CA ASN A 42 -7.42 -6.13 0.22
C ASN A 42 -8.09 -5.53 -1.04
N TYR A 43 -9.40 -5.66 -1.18
CA TYR A 43 -10.15 -5.20 -2.35
C TYR A 43 -10.38 -3.68 -2.36
N GLY A 44 -10.47 -3.05 -1.20
CA GLY A 44 -10.80 -1.64 -1.06
C GLY A 44 -9.58 -0.75 -1.11
N ALA A 45 -9.63 0.30 -1.94
CA ALA A 45 -8.56 1.29 -2.04
C ALA A 45 -8.26 2.03 -0.72
N MET A 46 -9.27 2.21 0.14
CA MET A 46 -9.12 2.84 1.47
C MET A 46 -9.10 1.84 2.64
N GLY A 47 -9.31 0.54 2.39
CA GLY A 47 -9.27 -0.50 3.43
C GLY A 47 -10.44 -0.53 4.44
N PHE A 48 -11.32 0.48 4.50
CA PHE A 48 -12.45 0.49 5.46
C PHE A 48 -13.38 -0.71 5.33
N LEU A 49 -13.76 -1.05 4.10
CA LEU A 49 -14.60 -2.20 3.84
C LEU A 49 -13.82 -3.51 4.05
N ASP A 50 -12.50 -3.51 3.81
CA ASP A 50 -11.70 -4.70 4.07
C ASP A 50 -11.57 -4.99 5.57
N GLU A 51 -11.54 -3.96 6.40
CA GLU A 51 -11.60 -4.13 7.86
C GLU A 51 -12.95 -4.70 8.28
N LEU A 52 -14.04 -4.14 7.75
CA LEU A 52 -15.40 -4.56 8.09
C LEU A 52 -15.68 -6.01 7.67
N HIS A 53 -15.22 -6.42 6.49
CA HIS A 53 -15.44 -7.75 5.93
C HIS A 53 -14.31 -8.74 6.26
N GLY A 54 -13.21 -8.27 6.85
CA GLY A 54 -12.06 -9.07 7.25
C GLY A 54 -11.21 -9.59 6.08
N THR A 55 -11.27 -8.96 4.91
CA THR A 55 -10.48 -9.30 3.71
C THR A 55 -9.04 -8.79 3.77
N ASN A 56 -8.64 -8.14 4.87
CA ASN A 56 -7.27 -7.71 5.15
C ASN A 56 -6.53 -8.54 6.21
N LYS A 57 -7.13 -9.63 6.71
CA LYS A 57 -6.53 -10.46 7.77
C LYS A 57 -5.19 -11.06 7.36
N ASN A 58 -5.10 -11.61 6.14
CA ASN A 58 -3.86 -12.19 5.62
C ASN A 58 -2.79 -11.11 5.41
N PHE A 59 -3.20 -9.92 4.97
CA PHE A 59 -2.31 -8.78 4.85
C PHE A 59 -1.71 -8.41 6.21
N ARG A 60 -2.53 -8.21 7.24
CA ARG A 60 -2.08 -7.86 8.60
C ARG A 60 -1.13 -8.87 9.23
N ASN A 61 -1.32 -10.15 8.92
CA ASN A 61 -0.46 -11.23 9.41
C ASN A 61 0.83 -11.41 8.59
N SER A 62 0.98 -10.69 7.48
CA SER A 62 2.16 -10.81 6.61
C SER A 62 3.30 -9.87 7.04
N GLU A 63 4.53 -10.23 6.67
CA GLU A 63 5.70 -9.37 6.87
C GLU A 63 5.57 -8.03 6.11
N ILE A 64 4.80 -8.00 5.02
CA ILE A 64 4.54 -6.81 4.21
C ILE A 64 3.80 -5.74 5.03
N TYR A 65 2.96 -6.14 6.00
CA TYR A 65 2.27 -5.20 6.88
C TYR A 65 3.22 -4.38 7.76
N GLN A 66 4.42 -4.88 8.06
CA GLN A 66 5.43 -4.12 8.81
C GLN A 66 5.89 -2.87 8.04
N ARG A 67 5.73 -2.86 6.71
CA ARG A 67 6.01 -1.71 5.83
C ARG A 67 4.77 -0.84 5.62
N HIS A 68 3.62 -1.18 6.20
CA HIS A 68 2.38 -0.43 6.01
C HIS A 68 2.28 0.78 6.95
N PHE A 69 3.12 1.80 6.72
CA PHE A 69 3.09 3.05 7.47
C PHE A 69 3.40 4.26 6.58
N TRP A 70 3.15 5.44 7.11
CA TRP A 70 3.43 6.71 6.43
C TRP A 70 4.93 7.00 6.46
N SER A 71 5.57 6.92 5.31
CA SER A 71 6.99 7.24 5.15
C SER A 71 7.17 8.60 4.50
N LEU A 72 8.13 9.38 4.99
CA LEU A 72 8.59 10.62 4.36
C LEU A 72 9.79 10.39 3.44
N SER A 73 10.30 9.16 3.38
CA SER A 73 11.44 8.81 2.53
C SER A 73 10.99 8.57 1.10
N LEU A 74 11.73 9.13 0.15
CA LEU A 74 11.57 8.85 -1.29
C LEU A 74 12.05 7.46 -1.69
N ALA A 75 12.85 6.79 -0.84
CA ALA A 75 13.30 5.43 -1.10
C ALA A 75 12.15 4.41 -0.92
N PRO A 76 12.09 3.36 -1.76
CA PRO A 76 11.15 2.25 -1.57
C PRO A 76 11.29 1.62 -0.19
N LEU A 77 10.17 1.34 0.50
CA LEU A 77 10.22 0.74 1.84
C LEU A 77 10.85 -0.65 1.85
N LYS A 78 10.75 -1.40 0.75
CA LYS A 78 11.45 -2.69 0.59
C LYS A 78 12.98 -2.55 0.67
N GLN A 79 13.53 -1.40 0.29
CA GLN A 79 14.98 -1.14 0.41
C GLN A 79 15.35 -0.76 1.85
N LEU A 80 14.49 -0.02 2.55
CA LEU A 80 14.71 0.39 3.94
C LEU A 80 14.51 -0.75 4.94
N TYR A 81 13.52 -1.62 4.67
CA TYR A 81 13.17 -2.78 5.47
C TYR A 81 13.17 -4.00 4.55
N PRO A 82 14.33 -4.63 4.28
CA PRO A 82 14.40 -5.80 3.40
C PRO A 82 13.60 -6.99 3.95
N ASP A 83 13.19 -7.89 3.06
CA ASP A 83 12.55 -9.16 3.46
C ASP A 83 13.56 -9.95 4.32
N GLN A 84 13.13 -10.56 5.42
CA GLN A 84 14.04 -11.40 6.19
C GLN A 84 14.47 -12.57 5.30
N GLN A 85 15.77 -12.80 5.17
CA GLN A 85 16.27 -13.97 4.45
C GLN A 85 15.68 -15.21 5.13
N LYS A 86 14.86 -15.96 4.41
CA LYS A 86 14.50 -17.32 4.82
C LYS A 86 15.81 -18.06 5.01
N LYS A 87 16.12 -18.42 6.26
CA LYS A 87 17.13 -19.43 6.54
C LYS A 87 16.60 -20.73 5.94
N GLU A 88 17.27 -21.20 4.89
CA GLU A 88 17.06 -22.55 4.34
C GLU A 88 17.36 -23.62 5.39
#